data_AF-A0ABD0WMQ0-F1
#
_entry.id   AF-A0ABD0WMQ0-F1
#
_cell.length_a   1.000
_cell.length_b   1.000
_cell.length_c   1.000
_cell.angle_alpha   90.00
_cell.angle_beta   90.00
_cell.angle_gamma   90.00
#
_symmetry.space_group_name_H-M   'P 1'
#
loop_
_entity.id
_entity.type
_entity.pdbx_description
1 polymer ?
#
loop_
_entity_poly.entity_id
_entity_poly.type
_entity_poly.pdbx_seq_one_letter_code
_entity_poly.pdbx_strand_id
1 'polypeptide(L)'
;MSCFCVGSELHSNPDALNVVVHSREDRVGLKLMNLTHMIPALQAGQMVREVPVFGVLEGVFFQGVVDELCHSESGTLVLSELKTRSQNSLPHPAQYKGHSLQVRVYKLLFDAMVQGSMERHNLLRYLNLRPHQAFGSPLQSYAQKLGILAVTFGELVDHLLSILNFSNLRAVDKLRLEYIHQSSGSLIGTREVEFDEAQLRAELRDYLPFWLGEREPQGVDLENIDESWKCNICPYEESCDWKRRRLQQIMFDGIKKVKFGCSKVEGPALETN
;
A
#
# COMPACT_ATOMS: atom_id res chain seq x y z
N MET A 1 17.53 -2.81 -24.53
CA MET A 1 16.19 -3.23 -25.01
C MET A 1 15.36 -3.46 -23.78
N SER A 2 14.20 -2.83 -23.73
CA SER A 2 13.30 -2.80 -22.59
C SER A 2 12.96 -4.20 -22.09
N CYS A 3 12.90 -4.36 -20.76
CA CYS A 3 12.15 -5.42 -20.10
C CYS A 3 10.67 -5.25 -20.46
N PHE A 4 10.32 -5.66 -21.68
CA PHE A 4 8.97 -5.76 -22.19
C PHE A 4 8.55 -7.21 -21.94
N CYS A 5 8.16 -7.51 -20.71
CA CYS A 5 7.43 -8.74 -20.42
C CYS A 5 5.98 -8.53 -20.84
N VAL A 6 5.73 -8.53 -22.15
CA VAL A 6 4.41 -8.86 -22.71
C VAL A 6 4.33 -10.38 -22.65
N GLY A 7 3.64 -10.88 -21.64
CA GLY A 7 3.57 -12.31 -21.34
C GLY A 7 2.77 -12.56 -20.07
N SER A 8 1.47 -12.32 -20.16
CA SER A 8 0.45 -12.68 -19.19
C SER A 8 0.41 -14.20 -18.99
N GLU A 9 1.27 -14.75 -18.14
CA GLU A 9 1.05 -16.08 -17.58
C GLU A 9 0.96 -15.94 -16.06
N LEU A 10 -0.30 -15.92 -15.61
CA LEU A 10 -0.68 -16.01 -14.21
C LEU A 10 -0.01 -17.24 -13.58
N HIS A 11 1.09 -17.04 -12.87
CA HIS A 11 1.62 -18.02 -11.93
C HIS A 11 0.91 -17.89 -10.57
N SER A 12 -0.40 -17.64 -10.58
CA SER A 12 -1.25 -18.06 -9.47
C SER A 12 -1.26 -19.58 -9.50
N ASN A 13 -0.91 -20.25 -8.40
CA ASN A 13 -0.99 -21.71 -8.33
C ASN A 13 -2.42 -22.15 -8.72
N PRO A 14 -2.63 -22.74 -9.92
CA PRO A 14 -3.97 -23.03 -10.43
C PRO A 14 -4.72 -24.02 -9.53
N ASP A 15 -3.99 -24.81 -8.75
CA ASP A 15 -4.56 -25.75 -7.79
C ASP A 15 -5.23 -25.05 -6.59
N ALA A 16 -4.81 -23.82 -6.25
CA ALA A 16 -5.41 -23.05 -5.16
C ALA A 16 -6.84 -22.57 -5.47
N LEU A 17 -7.17 -22.37 -6.75
CA LEU A 17 -8.48 -21.85 -7.19
C LEU A 17 -9.63 -22.84 -6.94
N ASN A 18 -9.32 -24.12 -6.76
CA ASN A 18 -10.31 -25.19 -6.60
C ASN A 18 -10.45 -25.70 -5.16
N VAL A 19 -9.74 -25.10 -4.19
CA VAL A 19 -9.81 -25.55 -2.80
C VAL A 19 -11.06 -25.01 -2.13
N VAL A 20 -11.95 -25.91 -1.73
CA VAL A 20 -13.16 -25.55 -0.97
C VAL A 20 -12.76 -25.14 0.45
N VAL A 21 -13.21 -23.97 0.88
CA VAL A 21 -12.96 -23.42 2.23
C VAL A 21 -14.23 -23.54 3.08
N HIS A 22 -14.09 -24.05 4.31
CA HIS A 22 -15.21 -24.30 5.21
C HIS A 22 -15.20 -23.40 6.46
N SER A 23 -14.07 -22.80 6.80
CA SER A 23 -13.90 -21.94 7.98
C SER A 23 -13.21 -20.61 7.66
N ARG A 24 -13.20 -19.67 8.62
CA ARG A 24 -12.39 -18.45 8.52
C ARG A 24 -10.90 -18.79 8.49
N GLU A 25 -10.53 -19.78 9.29
CA GLU A 25 -9.17 -20.33 9.36
C GLU A 25 -8.75 -20.96 8.04
N ASP A 26 -9.62 -21.66 7.32
CA ASP A 26 -9.31 -22.21 5.99
C ASP A 26 -9.03 -21.10 4.98
N ARG A 27 -9.86 -20.05 4.98
CA ARG A 27 -9.72 -18.93 4.04
C ARG A 27 -8.40 -18.17 4.23
N VAL A 28 -8.03 -17.92 5.49
CA VAL A 28 -6.75 -17.28 5.80
C VAL A 28 -5.60 -18.26 5.59
N GLY A 29 -5.79 -19.53 5.99
CA GLY A 29 -4.82 -20.60 5.82
C GLY A 29 -4.41 -20.79 4.35
N LEU A 30 -5.36 -20.80 3.42
CA LEU A 30 -5.06 -20.89 1.99
C LEU A 30 -4.15 -19.73 1.52
N LYS A 31 -4.39 -18.51 1.99
CA LYS A 31 -3.52 -17.36 1.68
C LYS A 31 -2.11 -17.55 2.25
N LEU A 32 -1.99 -18.03 3.48
CA LEU A 32 -0.70 -18.26 4.12
C LEU A 32 0.06 -19.43 3.46
N MET A 33 -0.62 -20.52 3.06
CA MET A 33 -0.02 -21.63 2.32
C MET A 33 0.50 -21.23 0.95
N ASN A 34 -0.18 -20.30 0.27
CA ASN A 34 0.35 -19.73 -0.98
C ASN A 34 1.63 -18.93 -0.70
N LEU A 35 1.62 -18.11 0.35
CA LEU A 35 2.78 -17.32 0.74
C LEU A 35 4.00 -18.18 1.10
N THR A 36 3.83 -19.34 1.75
CA THR A 36 4.96 -20.24 2.07
C THR A 36 5.71 -20.73 0.83
N HIS A 37 5.09 -20.75 -0.34
CA HIS A 37 5.71 -21.12 -1.61
C HIS A 37 6.25 -19.91 -2.38
N MET A 38 5.55 -18.77 -2.28
CA MET A 38 5.96 -17.53 -2.94
C MET A 38 7.31 -17.03 -2.41
N ILE A 39 7.58 -17.16 -1.12
CA ILE A 39 8.85 -16.68 -0.52
C ILE A 39 10.07 -17.42 -1.11
N PRO A 40 10.15 -18.77 -1.09
CA PRO A 40 11.25 -19.50 -1.76
C PRO A 40 11.31 -19.28 -3.27
N ALA A 41 10.15 -19.20 -3.96
CA ALA A 41 10.09 -18.93 -5.40
C ALA A 41 10.73 -17.58 -5.74
N LEU A 42 10.38 -16.54 -4.98
CA LEU A 42 10.97 -15.22 -5.13
C LEU A 42 12.48 -15.26 -4.86
N GLN A 43 12.93 -15.95 -3.81
CA GLN A 43 14.37 -16.14 -3.53
C GLN A 43 15.12 -16.83 -4.67
N ALA A 44 14.47 -17.75 -5.37
CA ALA A 44 15.02 -18.43 -6.54
C ALA A 44 15.02 -17.55 -7.81
N GLY A 45 14.62 -16.28 -7.71
CA GLY A 45 14.58 -15.33 -8.81
C GLY A 45 13.29 -15.37 -9.62
N GLN A 46 12.28 -16.14 -9.20
CA GLN A 46 11.00 -16.19 -9.89
C GLN A 46 10.17 -14.94 -9.60
N MET A 47 9.35 -14.54 -10.57
CA MET A 47 8.29 -13.56 -10.35
C MET A 47 7.14 -14.22 -9.59
N VAL A 48 6.63 -13.56 -8.55
CA VAL A 48 5.44 -13.99 -7.81
C VAL A 48 4.38 -12.90 -7.87
N ARG A 49 3.12 -13.31 -7.85
CA ARG A 49 1.96 -12.41 -7.96
C ARG A 49 0.97 -12.65 -6.84
N GLU A 50 0.12 -11.67 -6.58
CA GLU A 50 -0.92 -11.74 -5.54
C GLU A 50 -0.34 -12.07 -4.16
N VAL A 51 0.79 -11.42 -3.81
CA VAL A 51 1.54 -11.72 -2.58
C VAL A 51 0.86 -11.10 -1.38
N PRO A 52 0.35 -11.89 -0.42
CA PRO A 52 -0.24 -11.34 0.79
C PRO A 52 0.83 -10.63 1.63
N VAL A 53 0.56 -9.39 2.02
CA VAL A 53 1.39 -8.61 2.95
C VAL A 53 0.57 -8.20 4.15
N PHE A 54 1.13 -8.32 5.35
CA PHE A 54 0.42 -7.97 6.57
C PHE A 54 1.39 -7.72 7.72
N GLY A 55 0.96 -6.93 8.69
CA GLY A 55 1.81 -6.49 9.79
C GLY A 55 1.17 -5.36 10.58
N VAL A 56 1.88 -4.87 11.59
CA VAL A 56 1.40 -3.79 12.45
C VAL A 56 2.19 -2.53 12.15
N LEU A 57 1.50 -1.46 11.79
CA LEU A 57 2.09 -0.14 11.58
C LEU A 57 1.37 0.85 12.49
N GLU A 58 2.15 1.59 13.29
CA GLU A 58 1.64 2.59 14.24
C GLU A 58 0.46 2.07 15.11
N GLY A 59 0.58 0.83 15.61
CA GLY A 59 -0.41 0.19 16.48
C GLY A 59 -1.61 -0.44 15.76
N VAL A 60 -1.75 -0.26 14.45
CA VAL A 60 -2.86 -0.77 13.64
C VAL A 60 -2.39 -1.94 12.76
N PHE A 61 -3.20 -3.00 12.70
CA PHE A 61 -2.92 -4.13 11.81
C PHE A 61 -3.38 -3.83 10.39
N PHE A 62 -2.44 -3.91 9.45
CA PHE A 62 -2.69 -3.77 8.02
C PHE A 62 -2.61 -5.13 7.34
N GLN A 63 -3.45 -5.31 6.32
CA GLN A 63 -3.43 -6.43 5.40
C GLN A 63 -3.64 -5.89 3.99
N GLY A 64 -2.82 -6.38 3.05
CA GLY A 64 -2.90 -6.07 1.64
C GLY A 64 -2.49 -7.25 0.78
N VAL A 65 -2.57 -7.05 -0.53
CA VAL A 65 -2.06 -7.98 -1.54
C VAL A 65 -1.28 -7.14 -2.53
N VAL A 66 -0.03 -7.54 -2.75
CA VAL A 66 0.86 -6.96 -3.75
C VAL A 66 0.64 -7.68 -5.07
N ASP A 67 0.40 -6.94 -6.15
CA ASP A 67 0.12 -7.57 -7.45
C ASP A 67 1.31 -8.37 -7.98
N GLU A 68 2.54 -7.85 -7.85
CA GLU A 68 3.75 -8.50 -8.34
C GLU A 68 5.02 -8.15 -7.54
N LEU A 69 5.85 -9.17 -7.26
CA LEU A 69 7.23 -9.03 -6.81
C LEU A 69 8.15 -9.80 -7.77
N CYS A 70 9.22 -9.15 -8.22
CA CYS A 70 10.20 -9.77 -9.10
C CYS A 70 11.60 -9.14 -8.92
N HIS A 71 12.64 -9.89 -9.29
CA HIS A 71 13.98 -9.36 -9.40
C HIS A 71 14.18 -8.75 -10.79
N SER A 72 14.61 -7.49 -10.84
CA SER A 72 15.08 -6.84 -12.08
C SER A 72 16.36 -7.49 -12.61
N GLU A 73 16.76 -7.13 -13.84
CA GLU A 73 18.01 -7.60 -14.48
C GLU A 73 19.27 -7.29 -13.66
N SER A 74 19.28 -6.19 -12.90
CA SER A 74 20.39 -5.83 -11.99
C SER A 74 20.31 -6.56 -10.64
N GLY A 75 19.38 -7.48 -10.50
CA GLY A 75 19.08 -8.22 -9.28
C GLY A 75 18.22 -7.46 -8.28
N THR A 76 17.92 -6.16 -8.47
CA THR A 76 17.08 -5.38 -7.51
C THR A 76 15.67 -5.93 -7.38
N LEU A 77 15.16 -6.07 -6.16
CA LEU A 77 13.80 -6.54 -5.87
C LEU A 77 12.81 -5.40 -6.10
N VAL A 78 11.84 -5.64 -6.97
CA VAL A 78 10.86 -4.64 -7.41
C VAL A 78 9.48 -5.07 -6.96
N LEU A 79 8.79 -4.19 -6.23
CA LEU A 79 7.37 -4.31 -5.89
C LEU A 79 6.57 -3.51 -6.92
N SER A 80 5.66 -4.19 -7.62
CA SER A 80 4.85 -3.59 -8.68
C SER A 80 3.37 -3.73 -8.38
N GLU A 81 2.63 -2.65 -8.63
CA GLU A 81 1.17 -2.59 -8.48
C GLU A 81 0.55 -2.07 -9.78
N LEU A 82 -0.50 -2.74 -10.23
CA LEU A 82 -1.22 -2.44 -11.45
C LEU A 82 -2.52 -1.70 -11.16
N LYS A 83 -2.75 -0.61 -11.89
CA LYS A 83 -3.96 0.21 -11.82
C LYS A 83 -4.65 0.26 -13.17
N THR A 84 -5.92 -0.13 -13.17
CA THR A 84 -6.78 -0.01 -14.36
C THR A 84 -7.34 1.41 -14.47
N ARG A 85 -7.43 1.92 -15.69
CA ARG A 85 -8.05 3.22 -15.96
C ARG A 85 -9.03 3.15 -17.13
N SER A 86 -10.12 3.89 -17.00
CA SER A 86 -11.07 4.15 -18.08
C SER A 86 -10.56 5.18 -19.09
N GLN A 87 -9.71 6.11 -18.63
CA GLN A 87 -9.07 7.12 -19.47
C GLN A 87 -7.71 6.62 -19.92
N ASN A 88 -7.41 6.77 -21.22
CA ASN A 88 -6.11 6.42 -21.80
C ASN A 88 -5.07 7.52 -21.54
N SER A 89 -4.83 7.82 -20.27
CA SER A 89 -3.84 8.81 -19.80
C SER A 89 -3.30 8.41 -18.43
N LEU A 90 -2.28 9.10 -17.92
CA LEU A 90 -1.81 8.92 -16.55
C LEU A 90 -2.76 9.60 -15.53
N PRO A 91 -2.86 9.10 -14.29
CA PRO A 91 -3.74 9.69 -13.29
C PRO A 91 -3.32 11.11 -12.90
N HIS A 92 -4.32 11.88 -12.47
CA HIS A 92 -4.09 13.19 -11.86
C HIS A 92 -3.22 13.07 -10.60
N PRO A 93 -2.37 14.05 -10.25
CA PRO A 93 -1.54 14.03 -9.03
C PRO A 93 -2.29 13.60 -7.76
N ALA A 94 -3.50 14.12 -7.55
CA ALA A 94 -4.34 13.75 -6.40
C ALA A 94 -4.74 12.26 -6.34
N GLN A 95 -4.92 11.60 -7.48
CA GLN A 95 -5.16 10.15 -7.55
C GLN A 95 -3.85 9.37 -7.32
N TYR A 96 -2.77 9.85 -7.94
CA TYR A 96 -1.43 9.27 -7.79
C TYR A 96 -0.96 9.21 -6.33
N LYS A 97 -1.29 10.23 -5.52
CA LYS A 97 -0.95 10.26 -4.08
C LYS A 97 -1.45 9.02 -3.33
N GLY A 98 -2.69 8.59 -3.58
CA GLY A 98 -3.25 7.38 -2.97
C GLY A 98 -2.55 6.10 -3.43
N HIS A 99 -2.26 6.00 -4.74
CA HIS A 99 -1.53 4.85 -5.29
C HIS A 99 -0.10 4.76 -4.74
N SER A 100 0.58 5.90 -4.61
CA SER A 100 1.91 5.99 -4.01
C SER A 100 1.89 5.61 -2.54
N LEU A 101 0.91 6.09 -1.76
CA LEU A 101 0.74 5.69 -0.36
C LEU A 101 0.57 4.17 -0.23
N GLN A 102 -0.25 3.55 -1.09
CA GLN A 102 -0.49 2.11 -1.07
C GLN A 102 0.81 1.30 -1.23
N VAL A 103 1.59 1.54 -2.29
CA VAL A 103 2.83 0.77 -2.55
C VAL A 103 3.90 1.03 -1.50
N ARG A 104 3.96 2.26 -0.95
CA ARG A 104 4.86 2.61 0.17
C ARG A 104 4.49 1.86 1.46
N VAL A 105 3.19 1.72 1.76
CA VAL A 105 2.71 0.88 2.88
C VAL A 105 3.01 -0.59 2.65
N TYR A 106 2.75 -1.11 1.45
CA TYR A 106 3.05 -2.50 1.11
C TYR A 106 4.53 -2.83 1.26
N LYS A 107 5.43 -1.91 0.87
CA LYS A 107 6.87 -2.05 1.11
C LYS A 107 7.19 -2.21 2.59
N LEU A 108 6.68 -1.33 3.46
CA LEU A 108 6.91 -1.45 4.90
C LEU A 108 6.45 -2.80 5.45
N LEU A 109 5.28 -3.27 5.02
CA LEU A 109 4.75 -4.56 5.46
C LEU A 109 5.62 -5.72 4.98
N PHE A 110 5.95 -5.76 3.68
CA PHE A 110 6.74 -6.83 3.10
C PHE A 110 8.16 -6.88 3.71
N ASP A 111 8.82 -5.72 3.82
CA ASP A 111 10.16 -5.64 4.39
C ASP A 111 10.17 -6.12 5.84
N ALA A 112 9.20 -5.70 6.66
CA ALA A 112 9.07 -6.17 8.04
C ALA A 112 8.85 -7.70 8.12
N MET A 113 8.08 -8.26 7.18
CA MET A 113 7.85 -9.72 7.11
C MET A 113 9.15 -10.49 6.85
N VAL A 114 9.95 -10.08 5.86
CA VAL A 114 11.18 -10.81 5.48
C VAL A 114 12.37 -10.49 6.37
N GLN A 115 12.35 -9.38 7.09
CA GLN A 115 13.38 -9.02 8.08
C GLN A 115 13.14 -9.61 9.47
N GLY A 116 12.15 -10.50 9.62
CA GLY A 116 11.90 -11.22 10.87
C GLY A 116 11.28 -10.35 11.98
N SER A 117 10.62 -9.25 11.63
CA SER A 117 9.93 -8.38 12.62
C SER A 117 8.54 -8.91 13.02
N MET A 118 8.15 -10.08 12.49
CA MET A 118 6.83 -10.67 12.68
C MET A 118 6.79 -11.60 13.89
N GLU A 119 6.00 -11.21 14.90
CA GLU A 119 5.79 -12.03 16.09
C GLU A 119 4.53 -12.91 15.97
N ARG A 120 4.68 -14.19 16.30
CA ARG A 120 3.58 -15.17 16.35
C ARG A 120 2.38 -14.70 17.15
N HIS A 121 2.62 -14.20 18.38
CA HIS A 121 1.56 -13.77 19.27
C HIS A 121 0.74 -12.63 18.65
N ASN A 122 1.42 -11.64 18.07
CA ASN A 122 0.76 -10.51 17.42
C ASN A 122 -0.07 -10.98 16.23
N LEU A 123 0.48 -11.83 15.37
CA LEU A 123 -0.25 -12.32 14.21
C LEU A 123 -1.55 -13.06 14.60
N LEU A 124 -1.47 -13.97 15.58
CA LEU A 124 -2.65 -14.70 16.06
C LEU A 124 -3.68 -13.76 16.72
N ARG A 125 -3.21 -12.78 17.50
CA ARG A 125 -4.06 -11.78 18.15
C ARG A 125 -4.80 -10.92 17.13
N TYR A 126 -4.10 -10.39 16.12
CA TYR A 126 -4.68 -9.49 15.13
C TYR A 126 -5.60 -10.21 14.13
N LEU A 127 -5.24 -11.41 13.71
CA LEU A 127 -6.13 -12.22 12.86
C LEU A 127 -7.39 -12.66 13.61
N ASN A 128 -7.31 -12.74 14.94
CA ASN A 128 -8.41 -13.15 15.82
C ASN A 128 -9.01 -14.50 15.36
N LEU A 129 -8.11 -15.47 15.15
CA LEU A 129 -8.39 -16.83 14.70
C LEU A 129 -7.95 -17.84 15.75
N ARG A 130 -8.57 -19.03 15.73
CA ARG A 130 -8.29 -20.08 16.70
C ARG A 130 -7.07 -20.89 16.27
N PRO A 131 -5.95 -20.86 17.02
CA PRO A 131 -4.72 -21.55 16.60
C PRO A 131 -4.89 -23.07 16.51
N HIS A 132 -5.72 -23.65 17.38
CA HIS A 132 -5.98 -25.09 17.42
C HIS A 132 -7.06 -25.56 16.45
N GLN A 133 -7.66 -24.67 15.66
CA GLN A 133 -8.64 -25.07 14.65
C GLN A 133 -7.91 -25.86 13.55
N ALA A 134 -8.28 -27.13 13.41
CA ALA A 134 -7.85 -27.96 12.30
C ALA A 134 -8.48 -27.46 10.99
N PHE A 135 -7.72 -27.53 9.90
CA PHE A 135 -8.22 -27.18 8.58
C PHE A 135 -9.25 -28.19 8.07
N GLY A 136 -10.13 -27.77 7.16
CA GLY A 136 -10.99 -28.69 6.42
C GLY A 136 -10.17 -29.71 5.61
N SER A 137 -10.70 -30.92 5.40
CA SER A 137 -9.99 -31.98 4.65
C SER A 137 -9.51 -31.56 3.26
N PRO A 138 -10.23 -30.74 2.45
CA PRO A 138 -9.71 -30.30 1.16
C PRO A 138 -8.43 -29.47 1.28
N LEU A 139 -8.37 -28.59 2.29
CA LEU A 139 -7.21 -27.73 2.52
C LEU A 139 -6.04 -28.51 3.11
N GLN A 140 -6.30 -29.52 3.96
CA GLN A 140 -5.23 -30.43 4.42
C GLN A 140 -4.62 -31.22 3.25
N SER A 141 -5.43 -31.74 2.32
CA SER A 141 -4.93 -32.40 1.12
C SER A 141 -4.10 -31.45 0.24
N TYR A 142 -4.51 -30.18 0.14
CA TYR A 142 -3.74 -29.17 -0.56
C TYR A 142 -2.40 -28.87 0.13
N ALA A 143 -2.40 -28.70 1.45
CA ALA A 143 -1.20 -28.53 2.27
C ALA A 143 -0.20 -29.68 2.06
N GLN A 144 -0.68 -30.93 2.05
CA GLN A 144 0.17 -32.10 1.82
C GLN A 144 0.80 -32.12 0.42
N LYS A 145 0.05 -31.75 -0.63
CA LYS A 145 0.60 -31.62 -2.00
C LYS A 145 1.73 -30.59 -2.07
N LEU A 146 1.59 -29.55 -1.27
CA LEU A 146 2.57 -28.49 -1.08
C LEU A 146 3.73 -28.88 -0.15
N GLY A 147 3.74 -30.08 0.42
CA GLY A 147 4.76 -30.51 1.39
C GLY A 147 4.64 -29.82 2.76
N ILE A 148 3.51 -29.16 3.05
CA ILE A 148 3.22 -28.52 4.33
C ILE A 148 2.62 -29.57 5.28
N LEU A 149 3.26 -29.76 6.44
CA LEU A 149 2.83 -30.73 7.46
C LEU A 149 1.81 -30.16 8.47
N ALA A 150 1.50 -28.87 8.39
CA ALA A 150 0.57 -28.21 9.31
C ALA A 150 -0.87 -28.71 9.13
N VAL A 151 -1.48 -29.14 10.23
CA VAL A 151 -2.88 -29.61 10.29
C VAL A 151 -3.79 -28.54 10.89
N THR A 152 -3.25 -27.69 11.74
CA THR A 152 -3.94 -26.59 12.42
C THR A 152 -3.48 -25.22 11.95
N PHE A 153 -4.30 -24.21 12.19
CA PHE A 153 -3.95 -22.83 11.85
C PHE A 153 -2.66 -22.35 12.54
N GLY A 154 -2.46 -22.69 13.81
CA GLY A 154 -1.27 -22.34 14.57
C GLY A 154 0.01 -22.95 14.00
N GLU A 155 -0.03 -24.24 13.65
CA GLU A 155 1.11 -24.92 13.01
C GLU A 155 1.48 -24.29 11.66
N LEU A 156 0.49 -23.83 10.88
CA LEU A 156 0.76 -23.14 9.62
C LEU A 156 1.43 -21.80 9.83
N VAL A 157 0.99 -21.05 10.85
CA VAL A 157 1.64 -19.79 11.24
C VAL A 157 3.09 -20.04 11.66
N ASP A 158 3.35 -21.07 12.47
CA ASP A 158 4.69 -21.44 12.91
C ASP A 158 5.59 -21.83 11.71
N HIS A 159 5.04 -22.60 10.76
CA HIS A 159 5.72 -22.96 9.53
C HIS A 159 6.05 -21.74 8.66
N LEU A 160 5.10 -20.82 8.47
CA LEU A 160 5.31 -19.60 7.71
C LEU A 160 6.39 -18.69 8.34
N LEU A 161 6.33 -18.48 9.66
CA LEU A 161 7.33 -17.67 10.36
C LEU A 161 8.73 -18.29 10.24
N SER A 162 8.84 -19.61 10.28
CA SER A 162 10.10 -20.31 10.00
C SER A 162 10.60 -19.99 8.59
N ILE A 163 9.75 -20.07 7.57
CA ILE A 163 10.15 -19.76 6.18
C ILE A 163 10.62 -18.31 6.04
N LEU A 164 9.90 -17.35 6.63
CA LEU A 164 10.28 -15.93 6.60
C LEU A 164 11.63 -15.70 7.29
N ASN A 165 11.81 -16.24 8.50
CA ASN A 165 13.03 -16.06 9.29
C ASN A 165 14.27 -16.71 8.67
N PHE A 166 14.12 -17.80 7.92
CA PHE A 166 15.22 -18.46 7.21
C PHE A 166 15.33 -18.03 5.75
N SER A 167 14.49 -17.09 5.29
CA SER A 167 14.63 -16.51 3.96
C SER A 167 15.83 -15.56 3.92
N ASN A 168 16.55 -15.57 2.81
CA ASN A 168 17.62 -14.62 2.50
C ASN A 168 17.09 -13.48 1.59
N LEU A 169 15.79 -13.20 1.65
CA LEU A 169 15.22 -12.08 0.90
C LEU A 169 15.70 -10.77 1.51
N ARG A 170 16.12 -9.86 0.64
CA ARG A 170 16.38 -8.48 1.03
C ARG A 170 15.10 -7.66 1.01
N ALA A 171 15.18 -6.47 1.61
CA ALA A 171 14.15 -5.45 1.46
C ALA A 171 13.91 -5.11 -0.02
N VAL A 172 12.70 -4.68 -0.34
CA VAL A 172 12.33 -4.19 -1.67
C VAL A 172 13.21 -2.98 -2.03
N ASP A 173 13.83 -2.99 -3.19
CA ASP A 173 14.71 -1.90 -3.64
C ASP A 173 13.93 -0.82 -4.40
N LYS A 174 12.91 -1.21 -5.17
CA LYS A 174 12.16 -0.29 -6.05
C LYS A 174 10.65 -0.50 -5.95
N LEU A 175 9.91 0.60 -6.03
CA LEU A 175 8.45 0.61 -6.09
C LEU A 175 8.00 1.08 -7.46
N ARG A 176 7.06 0.35 -8.06
CA ARG A 176 6.57 0.60 -9.41
C ARG A 176 5.06 0.59 -9.47
N LEU A 177 4.49 1.58 -10.13
CA LEU A 177 3.08 1.67 -10.47
C LEU A 177 2.91 1.55 -11.97
N GLU A 178 2.09 0.62 -12.41
CA GLU A 178 1.76 0.39 -13.82
C GLU A 178 0.30 0.75 -14.09
N TYR A 179 0.05 1.53 -15.13
CA TYR A 179 -1.29 1.95 -15.51
C TYR A 179 -1.68 1.31 -16.82
N ILE A 180 -2.76 0.53 -16.82
CA ILE A 180 -3.30 -0.08 -18.05
C ILE A 180 -4.68 0.47 -18.37
N HIS A 181 -4.97 0.57 -19.66
CA HIS A 181 -6.29 0.96 -20.13
C HIS A 181 -7.23 -0.23 -20.08
N GLN A 182 -8.34 -0.10 -19.35
CA GLN A 182 -9.18 -1.24 -18.98
C GLN A 182 -9.84 -1.96 -20.17
N SER A 183 -10.10 -1.28 -21.29
CA SER A 183 -10.76 -1.90 -22.44
C SER A 183 -9.80 -2.46 -23.47
N SER A 184 -8.67 -1.79 -23.72
CA SER A 184 -7.66 -2.26 -24.69
C SER A 184 -6.58 -3.14 -24.06
N GLY A 185 -6.46 -3.15 -22.73
CA GLY A 185 -5.35 -3.81 -22.02
C GLY A 185 -3.98 -3.16 -22.25
N SER A 186 -3.93 -2.04 -22.98
CA SER A 186 -2.66 -1.40 -23.34
C SER A 186 -2.04 -0.67 -22.16
N LEU A 187 -0.72 -0.78 -22.00
CA LEU A 187 0.04 0.00 -21.05
C LEU A 187 -0.08 1.49 -21.40
N ILE A 188 -0.60 2.26 -20.45
CA ILE A 188 -0.67 3.72 -20.52
C ILE A 188 0.67 4.32 -20.08
N GLY A 189 1.27 3.75 -19.04
CA GLY A 189 2.60 4.14 -18.58
C GLY A 189 2.95 3.58 -17.21
N THR A 190 4.20 3.77 -16.83
CA THR A 190 4.78 3.29 -15.59
C THR A 190 5.35 4.46 -14.80
N ARG A 191 5.28 4.40 -13.47
CA ARG A 191 5.92 5.37 -12.57
C ARG A 191 6.70 4.65 -11.48
N GLU A 192 7.94 5.07 -11.27
CA GLU A 192 8.69 4.72 -10.07
C GLU A 192 8.23 5.59 -8.89
N VAL A 193 8.17 5.01 -7.69
CA VAL A 193 7.74 5.69 -6.47
C VAL A 193 8.91 5.76 -5.50
N GLU A 194 9.28 6.97 -5.11
CA GLU A 194 10.26 7.22 -4.07
C GLU A 194 9.75 6.74 -2.70
N PHE A 195 10.67 6.22 -1.89
CA PHE A 195 10.36 5.69 -0.57
C PHE A 195 11.23 6.35 0.50
N ASP A 196 10.57 7.04 1.43
CA ASP A 196 11.15 7.53 2.68
C ASP A 196 10.29 6.99 3.83
N GLU A 197 10.88 6.11 4.64
CA GLU A 197 10.18 5.48 5.76
C GLU A 197 9.76 6.50 6.83
N ALA A 198 10.61 7.47 7.15
CA ALA A 198 10.31 8.45 8.20
C ALA A 198 9.14 9.35 7.79
N GLN A 199 9.13 9.79 6.52
CA GLN A 199 8.04 10.54 5.93
C GLN A 199 6.74 9.72 5.94
N LEU A 200 6.78 8.47 5.48
CA LEU A 200 5.59 7.61 5.43
C LEU A 200 5.02 7.36 6.82
N ARG A 201 5.87 7.07 7.82
CA ARG A 201 5.42 6.90 9.21
C ARG A 201 4.79 8.17 9.77
N ALA A 202 5.32 9.35 9.42
CA ALA A 202 4.69 10.61 9.78
C ALA A 202 3.32 10.78 9.12
N GLU A 203 3.19 10.46 7.82
CA GLU A 203 1.89 10.44 7.11
C GLU A 203 0.89 9.48 7.79
N LEU A 204 1.31 8.27 8.16
CA LEU A 204 0.45 7.31 8.85
C LEU A 204 -0.02 7.83 10.21
N ARG A 205 0.86 8.46 10.99
CA ARG A 205 0.48 9.09 12.27
C ARG A 205 -0.49 10.26 12.13
N ASP A 206 -0.52 10.92 10.97
CA ASP A 206 -1.51 11.97 10.68
C ASP A 206 -2.86 11.38 10.24
N TYR A 207 -2.83 10.31 9.43
CA TYR A 207 -4.06 9.69 8.90
C TYR A 207 -4.78 8.81 9.91
N LEU A 208 -4.05 8.00 10.68
CA LEU A 208 -4.64 6.98 11.55
C LEU A 208 -5.57 7.53 12.66
N PRO A 209 -5.27 8.65 13.34
CA PRO A 209 -6.17 9.22 14.33
C PRO A 209 -7.57 9.49 13.78
N PHE A 210 -7.69 9.89 12.51
CA PHE A 210 -9.01 10.05 11.88
C PHE A 210 -9.75 8.71 11.75
N TRP A 211 -9.07 7.66 11.26
CA TRP A 211 -9.66 6.33 11.11
C TRP A 211 -9.99 5.64 12.46
N LEU A 212 -9.27 6.00 13.51
CA LEU A 212 -9.52 5.53 14.88
C LEU A 212 -10.60 6.34 15.62
N GLY A 213 -11.09 7.43 15.03
CA GLY A 213 -12.06 8.33 15.68
C GLY A 213 -11.45 9.23 16.75
N GLU A 214 -10.14 9.38 16.78
CA GLU A 214 -9.37 10.20 17.72
C GLU A 214 -9.17 11.64 17.21
N ARG A 215 -9.52 11.90 15.93
CA ARG A 215 -9.39 13.20 15.28
C ARG A 215 -10.61 13.53 14.43
N GLU A 216 -11.04 14.79 14.48
CA GLU A 216 -12.07 15.34 13.58
C GLU A 216 -11.63 15.29 12.10
N PRO A 217 -12.58 15.13 11.15
CA PRO A 217 -12.26 15.17 9.72
C PRO A 217 -11.64 16.50 9.33
N GLN A 218 -10.55 16.42 8.58
CA GLN A 218 -9.95 17.56 7.90
C GLN A 218 -10.37 17.55 6.44
N GLY A 219 -11.00 18.63 6.01
CA GLY A 219 -11.32 18.79 4.59
C GLY A 219 -10.09 19.12 3.75
N VAL A 220 -10.28 19.13 2.44
CA VAL A 220 -9.21 19.41 1.48
C VAL A 220 -8.60 20.78 1.72
N ASP A 221 -7.31 20.90 1.43
CA ASP A 221 -6.65 22.20 1.41
C ASP A 221 -7.16 23.01 0.21
N LEU A 222 -7.80 24.14 0.49
CA LEU A 222 -8.41 24.99 -0.53
C LEU A 222 -7.37 25.74 -1.37
N GLU A 223 -6.14 25.90 -0.86
CA GLU A 223 -5.02 26.49 -1.62
C GLU A 223 -4.34 25.46 -2.54
N ASN A 224 -4.62 24.16 -2.35
CA ASN A 224 -4.12 23.10 -3.21
C ASN A 224 -5.04 22.93 -4.44
N ILE A 225 -4.58 23.42 -5.60
CA ILE A 225 -5.34 23.33 -6.85
C ILE A 225 -5.62 21.88 -7.29
N ASP A 226 -4.75 20.93 -6.93
CA ASP A 226 -4.88 19.53 -7.33
C ASP A 226 -5.97 18.78 -6.54
N GLU A 227 -6.37 19.32 -5.38
CA GLU A 227 -7.33 18.68 -4.48
C GLU A 227 -8.62 19.48 -4.28
N SER A 228 -8.57 20.81 -4.41
CA SER A 228 -9.70 21.71 -4.14
C SER A 228 -10.90 21.47 -5.05
N TRP A 229 -10.71 20.94 -6.27
CA TRP A 229 -11.81 20.56 -7.18
C TRP A 229 -12.77 19.54 -6.56
N LYS A 230 -12.33 18.73 -5.58
CA LYS A 230 -13.18 17.77 -4.85
C LYS A 230 -14.34 18.47 -4.13
N CYS A 231 -14.15 19.73 -3.71
CA CYS A 231 -15.23 20.51 -3.11
C CYS A 231 -16.35 20.85 -4.09
N ASN A 232 -16.07 20.96 -5.39
CA ASN A 232 -17.04 21.39 -6.41
C ASN A 232 -17.99 20.26 -6.84
N ILE A 233 -17.69 19.02 -6.45
CA ILE A 233 -18.53 17.85 -6.69
C ILE A 233 -19.07 17.26 -5.38
N CYS A 234 -18.82 17.95 -4.26
CA CYS A 234 -19.22 17.48 -2.93
C CYS A 234 -20.71 17.78 -2.70
N PRO A 235 -21.57 16.78 -2.41
CA PRO A 235 -22.99 17.02 -2.13
C PRO A 235 -23.25 17.93 -0.92
N TYR A 236 -22.26 18.09 -0.06
CA TYR A 236 -22.33 18.90 1.16
C TYR A 236 -21.69 20.28 1.01
N GLU A 237 -21.35 20.71 -0.21
CA GLU A 237 -20.60 21.96 -0.45
C GLU A 237 -21.24 23.17 0.24
N GLU A 238 -22.56 23.34 0.12
CA GLU A 238 -23.30 24.49 0.66
C GLU A 238 -23.29 24.53 2.19
N SER A 239 -23.35 23.36 2.83
CA SER A 239 -23.39 23.20 4.29
C SER A 239 -22.02 22.86 4.90
N CYS A 240 -20.95 22.88 4.11
CA CYS A 240 -19.61 22.49 4.56
C CYS A 240 -18.97 23.56 5.46
N ASP A 241 -19.07 23.36 6.78
CA ASP A 241 -18.45 24.26 7.77
C ASP A 241 -16.92 24.32 7.67
N TRP A 242 -16.27 23.25 7.22
CA TRP A 242 -14.82 23.27 6.94
C TRP A 242 -14.49 24.28 5.84
N LYS A 243 -15.15 24.18 4.69
CA LYS A 243 -14.95 25.07 3.55
C LYS A 243 -15.22 26.53 3.95
N ARG A 244 -16.33 26.79 4.65
CA ARG A 244 -16.70 28.13 5.12
C ARG A 244 -15.63 28.74 6.03
N ARG A 245 -15.21 28.01 7.06
CA ARG A 245 -14.17 28.48 8.01
C ARG A 245 -12.83 28.71 7.32
N ARG A 246 -12.41 27.79 6.43
CA ARG A 246 -11.13 27.90 5.74
C ARG A 246 -11.08 29.08 4.76
N LEU A 247 -12.16 29.34 4.01
CA LEU A 247 -12.27 30.53 3.16
C LEU A 247 -12.16 31.83 3.98
N GLN A 248 -12.83 31.91 5.13
CA GLN A 248 -12.72 33.06 6.04
C GLN A 248 -11.27 33.27 6.51
N GLN A 249 -10.58 32.19 6.88
CA GLN A 249 -9.18 32.23 7.29
C GLN A 249 -8.26 32.73 6.17
N ILE A 250 -8.39 32.18 4.95
CA ILE A 250 -7.60 32.60 3.78
C ILE A 250 -7.81 34.08 3.47
N MET A 251 -9.07 34.55 3.49
CA MET A 251 -9.38 35.97 3.28
C MET A 251 -8.69 36.86 4.34
N PHE A 252 -8.74 36.46 5.61
CA PHE A 252 -8.12 37.20 6.71
C PHE A 252 -6.59 37.24 6.61
N ASP A 253 -5.96 36.11 6.29
CA ASP A 253 -4.51 36.01 6.11
C ASP A 253 -4.03 36.82 4.89
N GLY A 254 -4.83 36.85 3.82
CA GLY A 254 -4.61 37.75 2.67
C GLY A 254 -4.62 39.23 3.07
N ILE A 255 -5.60 39.67 3.86
CA ILE A 255 -5.69 41.06 4.35
C ILE A 255 -4.49 41.42 5.24
N LYS A 256 -4.04 40.51 6.10
CA LYS A 256 -2.82 40.71 6.91
C LYS A 256 -1.58 40.88 6.02
N LYS A 257 -1.38 40.02 5.03
CA LYS A 257 -0.24 40.13 4.09
C LYS A 257 -0.23 41.47 3.35
N VAL A 258 -1.39 41.98 2.94
CA VAL A 258 -1.49 43.31 2.30
C VAL A 258 -1.14 44.45 3.28
N LYS A 259 -1.64 44.41 4.52
CA LYS A 259 -1.34 45.44 5.53
C LYS A 259 0.14 45.48 5.95
N PHE A 260 0.77 44.32 6.10
CA PHE A 260 2.20 44.23 6.44
C PHE A 260 3.13 44.44 5.23
N GLY A 261 2.66 44.15 4.01
CA GLY A 261 3.41 44.40 2.76
C GLY A 261 3.43 45.87 2.32
N CYS A 262 2.43 46.66 2.71
CA CYS A 262 2.34 48.09 2.35
C CYS A 262 3.22 49.00 3.24
N SER A 263 3.89 48.46 4.27
CA SER A 263 4.72 49.25 5.21
C SER A 263 6.19 49.39 4.79
N LYS A 264 6.56 49.07 3.53
CA LYS A 264 7.90 49.30 2.97
C LYS A 264 7.84 50.12 1.69
N VAL A 265 7.49 51.41 1.82
CA VAL A 265 7.85 52.43 0.82
C VAL A 265 8.29 53.67 1.60
N GLU A 266 9.57 53.74 1.96
CA GLU A 266 10.23 55.02 2.24
C GLU A 266 10.93 55.48 0.97
N GLY A 267 10.63 56.71 0.57
CA GLY A 267 11.10 57.39 -0.63
C GLY A 267 12.58 57.80 -0.60
N PRO A 268 13.05 58.50 -1.64
CA PRO A 268 14.41 58.41 -2.15
C PRO A 268 15.42 59.19 -1.30
N ALA A 269 16.64 58.63 -1.18
CA ALA A 269 17.80 59.40 -0.78
C ALA A 269 18.19 60.34 -1.93
N LEU A 270 18.19 61.64 -1.64
CA LEU A 270 18.84 62.67 -2.43
C LEU A 270 20.35 62.39 -2.47
N GLU A 271 20.91 62.11 -3.65
CA GLU A 271 22.35 62.20 -3.86
C GLU A 271 22.69 63.60 -4.37
N THR A 272 23.33 64.37 -3.50
CA THR A 272 24.17 65.51 -3.85
C THR A 272 25.59 65.00 -4.10
N ASN A 273 26.03 65.00 -5.36
CA ASN A 273 27.32 65.55 -5.81
C ASN A 273 27.44 65.44 -7.33
#